data_AF-A0A2V2UB31-F1
#
_entry.id   AF-A0A2V2UB31-F1
#
_cell.length_a   1.000
_cell.length_b   1.000
_cell.length_c   1.000
_cell.angle_alpha   90.00
_cell.angle_beta   90.00
_cell.angle_gamma   90.00
#
_symmetry.space_group_name_H-M   'P 1'
#
loop_
_entity.id
_entity.type
_entity.pdbx_description
1 polymer ?
#
loop_
_entity_poly.entity_id
_entity_poly.type
_entity_poly.pdbx_seq_one_letter_code
_entity_poly.pdbx_strand_id
1 'polypeptide(L)'
;MTRSLSWSSSISQDHVLDVVNASVKELIFADGTNSTKAGMIDYLFENKPRYLLVDEIDKMAPKDQAMLLNLMESGIVSETKHGKTRSGQMKTSVFATSNDVRKISSPLQSRFFIVELKPYTHEQFCGVTEKLLLRHKIDEGAASVIAGAVWNKSRDIRDCVRIGTMAKSIQDVNFLVDTFI
;
A
#
# COMPACT_ATOMS: atom_id res chain seq x y z
N MET A 1 -14.79 17.15 7.92
CA MET A 1 -13.33 16.94 7.90
C MET A 1 -13.05 15.46 7.64
N THR A 2 -12.85 15.13 6.38
CA THR A 2 -12.36 13.84 5.91
C THR A 2 -10.86 13.83 6.15
N ARG A 3 -10.34 12.86 6.92
CA ARG A 3 -8.90 12.71 7.18
C ARG A 3 -8.34 11.73 6.15
N SER A 4 -7.31 12.13 5.43
CA SER A 4 -6.78 11.39 4.29
C SER A 4 -5.25 11.40 4.38
N LEU A 5 -4.61 10.24 4.51
CA LEU A 5 -3.15 10.11 4.70
C LEU A 5 -2.55 9.34 3.52
N SER A 6 -1.35 9.73 3.05
CA SER A 6 -0.53 8.96 2.10
C SER A 6 0.81 8.52 2.70
N TRP A 7 1.45 7.46 2.19
CA TRP A 7 2.72 6.88 2.70
C TRP A 7 3.58 6.31 1.55
N SER A 8 4.94 6.20 1.66
CA SER A 8 5.81 5.63 0.58
C SER A 8 7.12 4.85 0.93
N SER A 9 7.05 3.52 0.93
CA SER A 9 7.98 2.57 0.27
C SER A 9 7.21 1.23 0.19
N SER A 10 7.34 0.42 -0.85
CA SER A 10 6.34 -0.64 -1.14
C SER A 10 6.01 -1.55 0.06
N ILE A 11 7.00 -1.92 0.89
CA ILE A 11 6.75 -2.78 2.06
C ILE A 11 6.34 -2.00 3.29
N SER A 12 6.80 -0.76 3.45
CA SER A 12 6.29 0.10 4.51
C SER A 12 4.85 0.50 4.24
N GLN A 13 4.46 0.65 2.97
CA GLN A 13 3.10 0.88 2.51
C GLN A 13 2.23 -0.34 2.83
N ASP A 14 2.61 -1.54 2.38
CA ASP A 14 1.89 -2.79 2.69
C ASP A 14 1.72 -2.98 4.19
N HIS A 15 2.79 -2.78 4.98
CA HIS A 15 2.72 -2.92 6.44
C HIS A 15 1.86 -1.84 7.10
N VAL A 16 1.88 -0.60 6.60
CA VAL A 16 1.00 0.47 7.09
C VAL A 16 -0.45 0.18 6.74
N LEU A 17 -0.71 -0.32 5.52
CA LEU A 17 -2.03 -0.79 5.12
C LEU A 17 -2.51 -1.91 6.03
N ASP A 18 -1.67 -2.88 6.35
CA ASP A 18 -1.98 -3.97 7.28
C ASP A 18 -2.31 -3.45 8.69
N VAL A 19 -1.55 -2.47 9.19
CA VAL A 19 -1.82 -1.84 10.49
C VAL A 19 -3.14 -1.07 10.49
N VAL A 20 -3.42 -0.32 9.41
CA VAL A 20 -4.68 0.41 9.25
C VAL A 20 -5.85 -0.58 9.12
N ASN A 21 -5.70 -1.64 8.32
CA ASN A 21 -6.68 -2.70 8.14
C ASN A 21 -6.98 -3.42 9.47
N ALA A 22 -5.95 -3.81 10.23
CA ALA A 22 -6.13 -4.42 11.55
C ALA A 22 -6.86 -3.50 12.55
N SER A 23 -6.76 -2.18 12.37
CA SER A 23 -7.40 -1.18 13.21
C SER A 23 -8.81 -0.79 12.75
N VAL A 24 -9.20 -1.13 11.52
CA VAL A 24 -10.41 -0.63 10.86
C VAL A 24 -11.24 -1.78 10.30
N LYS A 25 -12.41 -2.02 10.92
CA LYS A 25 -13.30 -3.16 10.61
C LYS A 25 -14.06 -3.08 9.28
N GLU A 26 -14.16 -1.91 8.66
CA GLU A 26 -14.87 -1.70 7.39
C GLU A 26 -13.92 -1.07 6.40
N LEU A 27 -13.30 -1.91 5.60
CA LEU A 27 -12.21 -1.51 4.73
C LEU A 27 -12.32 -2.18 3.36
N ILE A 28 -12.16 -1.39 2.31
CA ILE A 28 -12.01 -1.89 0.94
C ILE A 28 -10.56 -1.75 0.55
N PHE A 29 -10.03 -2.76 -0.13
CA PHE A 29 -8.79 -2.66 -0.90
C PHE A 29 -9.15 -2.45 -2.36
N ALA A 30 -8.85 -1.27 -2.88
CA ALA A 30 -8.82 -1.04 -4.31
C ALA A 30 -7.36 -1.07 -4.77
N ASP A 31 -6.93 -2.18 -5.38
CA ASP A 31 -5.68 -2.23 -6.14
C ASP A 31 -5.84 -1.32 -7.37
N GLY A 32 -5.01 -0.29 -7.49
CA GLY A 32 -5.05 0.69 -8.57
C GLY A 32 -4.92 0.09 -9.98
N THR A 33 -4.46 -1.16 -10.10
CA THR A 33 -4.37 -1.89 -11.38
C THR A 33 -5.59 -2.79 -11.67
N ASN A 34 -6.18 -3.43 -10.66
CA ASN A 34 -7.27 -4.41 -10.82
C ASN A 34 -8.67 -3.87 -10.47
N SER A 35 -8.76 -2.70 -9.85
CA SER A 35 -10.04 -2.14 -9.41
C SER A 35 -10.64 -1.24 -10.46
N THR A 36 -11.73 -1.70 -11.08
CA THR A 36 -12.50 -0.86 -12.00
C THR A 36 -13.35 0.16 -11.23
N LYS A 37 -13.51 1.36 -11.79
CA LYS A 37 -14.42 2.39 -11.26
C LYS A 37 -15.83 1.84 -11.01
N ALA A 38 -16.34 1.00 -11.91
CA ALA A 38 -17.67 0.40 -11.77
C ALA A 38 -17.76 -0.49 -10.52
N GLY A 39 -16.78 -1.37 -10.30
CA GLY A 39 -16.73 -2.23 -9.12
C GLY A 39 -16.59 -1.45 -7.81
N MET A 40 -15.74 -0.41 -7.79
CA MET A 40 -15.61 0.47 -6.62
C MET A 40 -16.93 1.19 -6.31
N ILE A 41 -17.62 1.71 -7.33
CA ILE A 41 -18.88 2.43 -7.13
C ILE A 41 -19.99 1.49 -6.63
N ASP A 42 -20.16 0.33 -7.28
CA ASP A 42 -21.18 -0.66 -6.89
C ASP A 42 -21.00 -1.04 -5.41
N TYR A 43 -19.78 -1.34 -5.00
CA TYR A 43 -19.46 -1.66 -3.61
C TYR A 43 -19.75 -0.49 -2.66
N LEU A 44 -19.31 0.73 -2.99
CA LEU A 44 -19.52 1.90 -2.14
C LEU A 44 -21.00 2.15 -1.87
N PHE A 45 -21.85 1.90 -2.87
CA PHE A 45 -23.29 2.00 -2.73
C PHE A 45 -23.93 0.90 -1.89
N GLU A 46 -23.42 -0.33 -2.00
CA GLU A 46 -23.93 -1.50 -1.26
C GLU A 46 -23.51 -1.47 0.21
N ASN A 47 -22.25 -1.16 0.47
CA ASN A 47 -21.63 -1.31 1.79
C ASN A 47 -21.51 0.01 2.56
N LYS A 48 -21.48 1.16 1.85
CA LYS A 48 -21.34 2.51 2.44
C LYS A 48 -20.26 2.58 3.53
N PRO A 49 -19.03 2.13 3.23
CA PRO A 49 -18.01 1.96 4.26
C PRO A 49 -17.64 3.31 4.89
N ARG A 50 -17.30 3.28 6.17
CA ARG A 50 -16.71 4.44 6.84
C ARG A 50 -15.31 4.77 6.31
N TYR A 51 -14.57 3.78 5.83
CA TYR A 51 -13.18 3.91 5.39
C TYR A 51 -12.92 3.19 4.06
N LEU A 52 -12.14 3.81 3.19
CA LEU A 52 -11.72 3.25 1.89
C LEU A 52 -10.20 3.29 1.81
N LEU A 53 -9.54 2.14 1.64
CA LEU A 53 -8.11 2.06 1.32
C LEU A 53 -7.91 1.86 -0.18
N VAL A 54 -7.09 2.72 -0.78
CA VAL A 54 -6.73 2.65 -2.19
C VAL A 54 -5.24 2.40 -2.29
N ASP A 55 -4.87 1.21 -2.72
CA ASP A 55 -3.47 0.85 -2.91
C ASP A 55 -2.98 1.26 -4.30
N GLU A 56 -1.74 1.70 -4.39
CA GLU A 56 -1.10 2.20 -5.60
C GLU A 56 -1.99 3.15 -6.42
N ILE A 57 -2.52 4.20 -5.77
CA ILE A 57 -3.44 5.16 -6.43
C ILE A 57 -2.82 5.84 -7.66
N ASP A 58 -1.49 5.87 -7.75
CA ASP A 58 -0.73 6.35 -8.91
C ASP A 58 -0.87 5.49 -10.16
N LYS A 59 -1.40 4.26 -10.03
CA LYS A 59 -1.68 3.33 -11.13
C LYS A 59 -3.11 3.46 -11.66
N MET A 60 -4.00 4.09 -10.90
CA MET A 60 -5.38 4.30 -11.33
C MET A 60 -5.45 5.25 -12.53
N ALA A 61 -6.31 4.93 -13.50
CA ALA A 61 -6.56 5.82 -14.62
C ALA A 61 -7.15 7.17 -14.14
N PRO A 62 -6.80 8.30 -14.78
CA PRO A 62 -7.28 9.63 -14.35
C PRO A 62 -8.81 9.75 -14.26
N LYS A 63 -9.54 9.08 -15.15
CA LYS A 63 -11.02 9.02 -15.16
C LYS A 63 -11.62 8.35 -13.92
N ASP A 64 -10.87 7.47 -13.29
CA ASP A 64 -11.28 6.69 -12.13
C ASP A 64 -10.88 7.44 -10.84
N GLN A 65 -9.76 8.18 -10.87
CA GLN A 65 -9.40 9.14 -9.81
C GLN A 65 -10.47 10.24 -9.62
N ALA A 66 -11.15 10.67 -10.69
CA ALA A 66 -12.19 11.69 -10.61
C ALA A 66 -13.37 11.32 -9.70
N MET A 67 -13.64 10.02 -9.55
CA MET A 67 -14.66 9.52 -8.63
C MET A 67 -14.27 9.77 -7.16
N LEU A 68 -12.99 9.58 -6.83
CA LEU A 68 -12.46 9.85 -5.48
C LEU A 68 -12.52 11.33 -5.14
N LEU A 69 -12.31 12.23 -6.11
CA LEU A 69 -12.47 13.68 -5.91
C LEU A 69 -13.87 14.03 -5.39
N ASN A 70 -14.90 13.52 -6.07
CA ASN A 70 -16.30 13.79 -5.73
C ASN A 70 -16.66 13.21 -4.35
N LEU A 71 -16.22 11.97 -4.08
CA LEU A 71 -16.42 11.30 -2.80
C LEU A 71 -15.77 12.09 -1.65
N MET A 72 -14.52 12.53 -1.81
CA MET A 72 -13.77 13.22 -0.75
C MET A 72 -14.28 14.65 -0.48
N GLU A 73 -14.81 15.33 -1.49
CA GLU A 73 -15.29 16.71 -1.38
C GLU A 73 -16.73 16.79 -0.86
N SER A 74 -17.64 16.10 -1.53
CA SER A 74 -19.08 16.23 -1.30
C SER A 74 -19.69 14.99 -0.62
N GLY A 75 -18.95 13.88 -0.57
CA GLY A 75 -19.49 12.57 -0.22
C GLY A 75 -20.34 11.95 -1.33
N ILE A 76 -20.49 12.61 -2.48
CA ILE A 76 -21.37 12.16 -3.55
C ILE A 76 -20.64 11.14 -4.43
N VAL A 77 -21.27 10.00 -4.60
CA VAL A 77 -20.91 8.99 -5.60
C VAL A 77 -22.05 8.91 -6.59
N SER A 78 -21.74 8.95 -7.88
CA SER A 78 -22.73 8.79 -8.95
C SER A 78 -22.20 7.91 -10.08
N GLU A 79 -23.09 7.08 -10.63
CA GLU A 79 -22.83 6.27 -11.82
C GLU A 79 -24.04 6.30 -12.75
N THR A 80 -23.75 6.36 -14.05
CA THR A 80 -24.75 6.23 -15.11
C THR A 80 -24.45 4.94 -15.90
N LYS A 81 -25.27 3.91 -15.73
CA LYS A 81 -25.21 2.66 -16.51
C LYS A 81 -26.51 2.50 -17.29
N HIS A 82 -26.42 2.26 -18.62
CA HIS A 82 -27.56 1.91 -19.49
C HIS A 82 -28.86 2.68 -19.22
N GLY A 83 -28.78 4.02 -19.15
CA GLY A 83 -29.96 4.88 -18.95
C GLY A 83 -30.48 4.99 -17.52
N LYS A 84 -29.86 4.31 -16.55
CA LYS A 84 -30.13 4.47 -15.10
C LYS A 84 -28.98 5.22 -14.44
N THR A 85 -29.32 6.33 -13.79
CA THR A 85 -28.39 7.10 -12.95
C THR A 85 -28.65 6.74 -11.50
N ARG A 86 -27.62 6.25 -10.80
CA ARG A 86 -27.63 6.08 -9.35
C ARG A 86 -26.74 7.16 -8.74
N SER A 87 -27.28 7.88 -7.76
CA SER A 87 -26.52 8.87 -6.99
C SER A 87 -26.79 8.64 -5.50
N GLY A 88 -25.78 8.85 -4.68
CA GLY A 88 -25.90 8.76 -3.24
C GLY A 88 -24.81 9.53 -2.54
N GLN A 89 -25.11 9.96 -1.32
CA GLN A 89 -24.15 10.63 -0.46
C GLN A 89 -23.73 9.68 0.66
N MET A 90 -22.43 9.58 0.90
CA MET A 90 -21.85 8.76 1.95
C MET A 90 -20.66 9.47 2.60
N LYS A 91 -20.44 9.16 3.87
CA LYS A 91 -19.35 9.74 4.66
C LYS A 91 -18.22 8.72 4.79
N THR A 92 -17.35 8.70 3.79
CA THR A 92 -16.21 7.78 3.70
C THR A 92 -14.90 8.54 3.81
N SER A 93 -14.01 8.10 4.70
CA SER A 93 -12.64 8.62 4.75
C SER A 93 -11.73 7.77 3.86
N VAL A 94 -11.00 8.43 2.97
CA VAL A 94 -10.14 7.76 1.99
C VAL A 94 -8.68 7.82 2.46
N PHE A 95 -8.04 6.67 2.46
CA PHE A 95 -6.62 6.49 2.72
C PHE A 95 -6.00 5.87 1.46
N ALA A 96 -4.79 6.29 1.09
CA ALA A 96 -4.20 5.80 -0.14
C ALA A 96 -2.69 5.65 -0.05
N THR A 97 -2.12 4.68 -0.75
CA THR A 97 -0.68 4.57 -0.98
C THR A 97 -0.36 5.01 -2.41
N SER A 98 0.89 5.42 -2.63
CA SER A 98 1.35 5.87 -3.93
C SER A 98 2.83 5.66 -4.05
N ASN A 99 3.28 5.06 -5.14
CA ASN A 99 4.70 4.96 -5.45
C ASN A 99 5.24 6.27 -6.03
N ASP A 100 4.40 7.03 -6.76
CA ASP A 100 4.80 8.29 -7.36
C ASP A 100 3.69 9.33 -7.28
N VAL A 101 3.80 10.25 -6.32
CA VAL A 101 2.81 11.31 -6.08
C VAL A 101 2.59 12.19 -7.32
N ARG A 102 3.57 12.30 -8.22
CA ARG A 102 3.47 13.14 -9.44
C ARG A 102 2.48 12.59 -10.46
N LYS A 103 2.16 11.29 -10.38
CA LYS A 103 1.14 10.64 -11.23
C LYS A 103 -0.27 10.83 -10.70
N ILE A 104 -0.41 11.34 -9.47
CA ILE A 104 -1.69 11.71 -8.89
C ILE A 104 -2.05 13.11 -9.39
N SER A 105 -3.30 13.31 -9.81
CA SER A 105 -3.76 14.65 -10.23
C SER A 105 -3.64 15.69 -9.09
N SER A 106 -3.21 16.92 -9.39
CA SER A 106 -3.12 18.02 -8.39
C SER A 106 -4.40 18.22 -7.57
N PRO A 107 -5.62 18.15 -8.14
CA PRO A 107 -6.85 18.25 -7.36
C PRO A 107 -7.02 17.13 -6.33
N LEU A 108 -6.49 15.95 -6.60
CA LEU A 108 -6.57 14.83 -5.67
C LEU A 108 -5.52 14.99 -4.57
N GLN A 109 -4.29 15.37 -4.95
CA GLN A 109 -3.22 15.68 -4.00
C GLN A 109 -3.66 16.72 -2.96
N SER A 110 -4.36 17.79 -3.36
CA SER A 110 -4.81 18.83 -2.45
C SER A 110 -5.88 18.38 -1.44
N ARG A 111 -6.56 17.25 -1.70
CA ARG A 111 -7.52 16.63 -0.78
C ARG A 111 -6.87 15.61 0.16
N PHE A 112 -5.61 15.26 -0.06
CA PHE A 112 -4.82 14.36 0.78
C PHE A 112 -3.92 15.15 1.73
N PHE A 113 -3.81 14.69 2.98
CA PHE A 113 -2.66 15.01 3.83
C PHE A 113 -1.53 14.03 3.48
N ILE A 114 -0.54 14.52 2.74
CA ILE A 114 0.53 13.70 2.17
C ILE A 114 1.62 13.46 3.20
N VAL A 115 1.95 12.20 3.48
CA VAL A 115 3.17 11.83 4.23
C VAL A 115 4.13 11.13 3.29
N GLU A 116 5.31 11.72 3.13
CA GLU A 116 6.41 11.11 2.39
C GLU A 116 7.28 10.31 3.36
N LEU A 117 7.39 9.01 3.13
CA LEU A 117 8.25 8.16 3.95
C LEU A 117 9.67 8.22 3.37
N LYS A 118 10.62 8.55 4.23
CA LYS A 118 12.04 8.54 3.86
C LYS A 118 12.51 7.09 3.69
N PRO A 119 13.48 6.85 2.78
CA PRO A 119 14.17 5.57 2.73
C PRO A 119 14.73 5.21 4.10
N TYR A 120 14.72 3.92 4.44
CA TYR A 120 15.29 3.45 5.70
C TYR A 120 16.77 3.78 5.79
N THR A 121 17.25 4.12 6.99
CA THR A 121 18.68 4.02 7.30
C THR A 121 19.09 2.55 7.35
N HIS A 122 20.39 2.26 7.25
CA HIS A 122 20.91 0.90 7.41
C HIS A 122 20.43 0.26 8.73
N GLU A 123 20.54 0.99 9.83
CA GLU A 123 20.13 0.52 11.16
C GLU A 123 18.62 0.23 11.22
N GLN A 124 17.79 1.12 10.65
CA GLN A 124 16.35 0.91 10.58
C GLN A 124 16.00 -0.30 9.71
N PHE A 125 16.65 -0.44 8.55
CA PHE A 125 16.44 -1.54 7.64
C PHE A 125 16.79 -2.88 8.30
N CYS A 126 17.97 -2.99 8.90
CA CYS A 126 18.40 -4.20 9.59
C CYS A 126 17.47 -4.52 10.77
N GLY A 127 17.17 -3.55 11.63
CA GLY A 127 16.30 -3.76 12.78
C GLY A 127 14.87 -4.17 12.42
N VAL A 128 14.31 -3.66 11.32
CA VAL A 128 12.99 -4.08 10.82
C VAL A 128 13.07 -5.46 10.18
N THR A 129 14.09 -5.71 9.36
CA THR A 129 14.28 -6.97 8.64
C THR A 129 14.49 -8.13 9.61
N GLU A 130 15.37 -8.00 10.58
CA GLU A 130 15.65 -9.05 11.57
C GLU A 130 14.37 -9.43 12.34
N LYS A 131 13.64 -8.42 12.85
CA LYS A 131 12.35 -8.65 13.52
C LYS A 131 11.33 -9.33 12.62
N LEU A 132 11.30 -8.98 11.34
CA LEU A 132 10.40 -9.62 10.37
C LEU A 132 10.79 -11.08 10.15
N LEU A 133 12.06 -11.37 9.84
CA LEU A 133 12.53 -12.73 9.56
C LEU A 133 12.38 -13.66 10.76
N LEU A 134 12.56 -13.15 11.98
CA LEU A 134 12.27 -13.90 13.22
C LEU A 134 10.79 -14.32 13.30
N ARG A 135 9.85 -13.46 12.89
CA ARG A 135 8.41 -13.83 12.81
C ARG A 135 8.16 -14.92 11.76
N HIS A 136 8.99 -14.99 10.73
CA HIS A 136 9.00 -16.07 9.73
C HIS A 136 9.77 -17.32 10.20
N LYS A 137 10.17 -17.39 11.49
CA LYS A 137 10.89 -18.51 12.10
C LYS A 137 12.29 -18.77 11.51
N ILE A 138 12.90 -17.74 10.95
CA ILE A 138 14.30 -17.76 10.52
C ILE A 138 15.17 -17.46 11.74
N ASP A 139 16.33 -18.13 11.86
CA ASP A 139 17.22 -17.93 13.00
C ASP A 139 17.83 -16.52 13.02
N GLU A 140 18.15 -16.03 14.22
CA GLU A 140 18.66 -14.67 14.42
C GLU A 140 19.98 -14.40 13.67
N GLY A 141 20.87 -15.39 13.62
CA GLY A 141 22.14 -15.30 12.89
C GLY A 141 21.91 -15.19 11.39
N ALA A 142 21.09 -16.07 10.80
CA ALA A 142 20.72 -15.95 9.39
C ALA A 142 20.01 -14.63 9.11
N ALA A 143 19.08 -14.20 9.97
CA ALA A 143 18.32 -12.96 9.78
C ALA A 143 19.24 -11.73 9.69
N SER A 144 20.25 -11.65 10.55
CA SER A 144 21.22 -10.55 10.52
C SER A 144 22.10 -10.56 9.27
N VAL A 145 22.57 -11.74 8.86
CA VAL A 145 23.37 -11.89 7.62
C VAL A 145 22.54 -11.54 6.38
N ILE A 146 21.28 -11.97 6.32
CA ILE A 146 20.36 -11.63 5.23
C ILE A 146 20.14 -10.12 5.16
N ALA A 147 19.87 -9.48 6.29
CA ALA A 147 19.63 -8.04 6.34
C ALA A 147 20.84 -7.25 5.81
N GLY A 148 22.05 -7.60 6.26
CA GLY A 148 23.28 -6.97 5.79
C GLY A 148 23.56 -7.23 4.30
N ALA A 149 23.35 -8.47 3.83
CA ALA A 149 23.60 -8.83 2.43
C ALA A 149 22.63 -8.12 1.47
N VAL A 150 21.33 -8.12 1.77
CA VAL A 150 20.31 -7.50 0.91
C VAL A 150 20.40 -5.96 0.92
N TRP A 151 20.79 -5.35 2.04
CA TRP A 151 21.02 -3.90 2.10
C TRP A 151 22.04 -3.39 1.08
N ASN A 152 23.09 -4.18 0.82
CA ASN A 152 24.13 -3.83 -0.13
C ASN A 152 23.73 -4.08 -1.59
N LYS A 153 22.55 -4.66 -1.84
CA LYS A 153 22.05 -5.03 -3.17
C LYS A 153 20.76 -4.30 -3.52
N SER A 154 19.61 -4.72 -3.00
CA SER A 154 18.29 -4.15 -3.36
C SER A 154 17.70 -3.22 -2.30
N ARG A 155 18.03 -3.42 -1.01
CA ARG A 155 17.37 -2.74 0.13
C ARG A 155 15.86 -2.97 0.16
N ASP A 156 15.38 -4.06 -0.45
CA ASP A 156 13.97 -4.45 -0.45
C ASP A 156 13.76 -5.56 0.59
N ILE A 157 12.86 -5.32 1.54
CA ILE A 157 12.55 -6.27 2.63
C ILE A 157 11.88 -7.55 2.08
N ARG A 158 11.22 -7.53 0.92
CA ARG A 158 10.59 -8.70 0.26
C ARG A 158 11.67 -9.64 -0.23
N ASP A 159 12.79 -9.10 -0.72
CA ASP A 159 13.94 -9.91 -1.07
C ASP A 159 14.53 -10.56 0.18
N CYS A 160 14.60 -9.87 1.33
CA CYS A 160 15.02 -10.49 2.59
C CYS A 160 14.14 -11.70 2.95
N VAL A 161 12.81 -11.57 2.85
CA VAL A 161 11.89 -12.68 3.14
C VAL A 161 12.06 -13.82 2.13
N ARG A 162 12.23 -13.51 0.84
CA ARG A 162 12.48 -14.52 -0.19
C ARG A 162 13.78 -15.28 0.06
N ILE A 163 14.89 -14.57 0.30
CA ILE A 163 16.18 -15.19 0.61
C ILE A 163 16.08 -16.01 1.89
N GLY A 164 15.46 -15.47 2.94
CA GLY A 164 15.33 -16.17 4.22
C GLY A 164 14.46 -17.42 4.18
N THR A 165 13.47 -17.46 3.28
CA THR A 165 12.66 -18.67 3.06
C THR A 165 13.37 -19.72 2.19
N MET A 166 14.35 -19.31 1.37
CA MET A 166 15.14 -20.20 0.52
C MET A 166 16.41 -20.72 1.19
N ALA A 167 17.01 -19.92 2.07
CA ALA A 167 18.24 -20.25 2.78
C ALA A 167 18.02 -21.44 3.72
N LYS A 168 18.85 -22.48 3.58
CA LYS A 168 18.85 -23.64 4.49
C LYS A 168 19.92 -23.51 5.57
N SER A 169 20.89 -22.64 5.35
CA SER A 169 21.98 -22.32 6.26
C SER A 169 22.44 -20.88 6.05
N ILE A 170 23.17 -20.34 7.02
CA ILE A 170 23.76 -18.98 6.95
C ILE A 170 24.72 -18.86 5.76
N GLN A 171 25.42 -19.94 5.43
CA GLN A 171 26.41 -19.99 4.35
C GLN A 171 25.76 -19.81 2.97
N ASP A 172 24.51 -20.24 2.80
CA ASP A 172 23.79 -20.12 1.53
C ASP A 172 23.39 -18.68 1.20
N VAL A 173 23.31 -17.81 2.20
CA VAL A 173 22.70 -16.47 2.07
C VAL A 173 23.40 -15.65 0.98
N ASN A 174 24.73 -15.56 1.01
CA ASN A 174 25.47 -14.74 0.03
C ASN A 174 25.30 -15.28 -1.39
N PHE A 175 25.34 -16.61 -1.56
CA PHE A 175 25.10 -17.25 -2.86
C PHE A 175 23.70 -16.94 -3.39
N LEU A 176 22.67 -17.04 -2.54
CA LEU A 176 21.29 -16.76 -2.91
C LEU A 176 21.11 -15.28 -3.27
N VAL A 177 21.69 -14.38 -2.50
CA VAL A 177 21.66 -12.93 -2.78
C VAL A 177 22.32 -12.63 -4.12
N ASP A 178 23.50 -13.16 -4.39
CA ASP A 178 24.20 -12.91 -5.67
C ASP A 178 23.51 -13.55 -6.88
N THR A 179 22.73 -14.61 -6.68
CA THR A 179 22.06 -15.33 -7.77
C THR A 179 20.68 -14.76 -8.10
N PHE A 180 19.93 -14.31 -7.09
CA PHE A 180 18.51 -13.99 -7.24
C PHE A 180 18.17 -12.50 -7.06
N ILE A 181 19.14 -11.66 -6.69
CA ILE A 181 18.99 -10.20 -6.51
C ILE A 181 19.99 -9.47 -7.42
#